data_AF-A0A3N5XIR2-F1
#
_entry.id   AF-A0A3N5XIR2-F1
#
_cell.length_a   1.000
_cell.length_b   1.000
_cell.length_c   1.000
_cell.angle_alpha   90.00
_cell.angle_beta   90.00
_cell.angle_gamma   90.00
#
_symmetry.space_group_name_H-M   'P 1'
#
loop_
_entity.id
_entity.type
_entity.pdbx_description
1 polymer ?
#
loop_
_entity_poly.entity_id
_entity_poly.type
_entity_poly.pdbx_seq_one_letter_code
_entity_poly.pdbx_strand_id
1 'polypeptide(L)'
;MWEQILSLAALFFFTMASAGFVIVMIRYPFGSTLRAWGIRFCHLLGFLGVILMRLSRGHFSESSLLVISSLIVSLLSFEMSRKYLKEPPTRR
;
A
#
# COMPACT_ATOMS: atom_id res chain seq x y z
N MET A 1 17.38 16.35 -13.87
CA MET A 1 17.58 14.90 -14.12
C MET A 1 17.24 14.06 -12.89
N TRP A 2 17.81 14.35 -11.70
CA TRP A 2 17.54 13.58 -10.48
C TRP A 2 16.06 13.57 -10.06
N GLU A 3 15.38 14.71 -10.16
CA GLU A 3 13.94 14.83 -9.87
C GLU A 3 13.09 13.93 -10.78
N GLN A 4 13.40 13.84 -12.06
CA GLN A 4 12.69 12.97 -13.01
C GLN A 4 12.87 11.50 -12.66
N ILE A 5 14.09 11.10 -12.29
CA ILE A 5 14.40 9.72 -11.85
C ILE A 5 13.61 9.38 -10.58
N LEU A 6 13.62 10.27 -9.58
CA LEU A 6 12.89 10.07 -8.33
C LEU A 6 11.37 10.03 -8.54
N SER A 7 10.84 10.88 -9.44
CA SER A 7 9.43 10.87 -9.81
C SER A 7 9.02 9.58 -10.53
N LEU A 8 9.86 9.09 -11.46
CA LEU A 8 9.61 7.84 -12.17
C LEU A 8 9.67 6.64 -11.20
N ALA A 9 10.63 6.65 -10.27
CA ALA A 9 10.75 5.64 -9.24
C ALA A 9 9.53 5.65 -8.31
N ALA A 10 9.08 6.82 -7.86
CA ALA A 10 7.86 6.94 -7.06
C ALA A 10 6.63 6.34 -7.78
N LEU A 11 6.47 6.67 -9.07
CA LEU A 11 5.39 6.11 -9.90
C LEU A 11 5.48 4.59 -10.02
N PHE A 12 6.68 4.05 -10.21
CA PHE A 12 6.90 2.60 -10.23
C PHE A 12 6.46 1.94 -8.93
N PHE A 13 6.84 2.50 -7.77
CA PHE A 13 6.44 1.97 -6.47
C PHE A 13 4.92 2.02 -6.25
N PHE A 14 4.25 3.11 -6.63
CA PHE A 14 2.79 3.19 -6.55
C PHE A 14 2.09 2.19 -7.48
N THR A 15 2.64 1.98 -8.68
CA THR A 15 2.10 1.00 -9.64
C THR A 15 2.25 -0.42 -9.10
N MET A 16 3.44 -0.77 -8.59
CA MET A 16 3.68 -2.09 -7.98
C MET A 16 2.84 -2.32 -6.73
N ALA A 17 2.67 -1.28 -5.88
CA ALA A 17 1.82 -1.35 -4.70
C ALA A 17 0.36 -1.64 -5.06
N SER A 18 -0.20 -0.91 -6.02
CA SER A 18 -1.61 -1.04 -6.43
C SER A 18 -1.88 -2.34 -7.19
N ALA A 19 -1.11 -2.64 -8.24
CA ALA A 19 -1.26 -3.87 -9.02
C ALA A 19 -0.98 -5.11 -8.15
N GLY A 20 0.08 -5.06 -7.33
CA GLY A 20 0.42 -6.12 -6.38
C GLY A 20 -0.70 -6.37 -5.37
N PHE A 21 -1.32 -5.32 -4.84
CA PHE A 21 -2.43 -5.46 -3.90
C PHE A 21 -3.63 -6.16 -4.54
N VAL A 22 -4.01 -5.78 -5.77
CA VAL A 22 -5.09 -6.43 -6.52
C VAL A 22 -4.79 -7.90 -6.77
N ILE A 23 -3.57 -8.22 -7.22
CA ILE A 23 -3.14 -9.61 -7.47
C ILE A 23 -3.21 -10.42 -6.16
N VAL A 24 -2.72 -9.86 -5.05
CA VAL A 24 -2.72 -10.54 -3.75
C VAL A 24 -4.15 -10.83 -3.28
N MET A 25 -5.06 -9.89 -3.48
CA MET A 25 -6.47 -10.03 -3.11
C MET A 25 -7.21 -11.08 -3.94
N ILE A 26 -6.88 -11.21 -5.23
CA ILE A 26 -7.49 -12.19 -6.14
C ILE A 26 -6.90 -13.59 -5.91
N ARG A 27 -5.57 -13.68 -5.79
CA ARG A 27 -4.87 -14.97 -5.87
C ARG A 27 -4.85 -15.73 -4.55
N TYR A 28 -4.83 -15.02 -3.41
CA TYR A 28 -4.64 -15.65 -2.10
C TYR A 28 -5.92 -15.63 -1.26
N PRO A 29 -6.28 -16.75 -0.61
CA PRO A 29 -7.50 -16.85 0.16
C PRO A 29 -7.45 -15.99 1.43
N PHE A 30 -8.64 -15.62 1.92
CA PHE A 30 -8.79 -14.85 3.15
C PHE A 30 -8.17 -15.62 4.33
N GLY A 31 -7.52 -14.91 5.25
CA GLY A 31 -6.84 -15.52 6.40
C GLY A 31 -5.46 -16.14 6.11
N SER A 32 -5.06 -16.33 4.84
CA SER A 32 -3.73 -16.87 4.54
C SER A 32 -2.60 -15.92 4.95
N THR A 33 -1.53 -16.49 5.52
CA THR A 33 -0.33 -15.74 5.92
C THR A 33 0.34 -15.08 4.71
N LEU A 34 0.34 -15.73 3.55
CA LEU A 34 0.88 -15.18 2.31
C LEU A 34 0.13 -13.92 1.87
N ARG A 35 -1.22 -13.93 1.95
CA ARG A 35 -2.02 -12.74 1.65
C ARG A 35 -1.67 -11.59 2.58
N ALA A 36 -1.52 -11.86 3.87
CA ALA A 36 -1.18 -10.83 4.85
C ALA A 36 0.19 -10.21 4.58
N TRP A 37 1.21 -11.03 4.33
CA TRP A 37 2.53 -10.53 3.95
C TRP A 37 2.53 -9.78 2.62
N GLY A 38 1.77 -10.26 1.63
CA GLY A 38 1.58 -9.57 0.36
C GLY A 38 0.96 -8.18 0.53
N ILE A 39 -0.09 -8.06 1.34
CA ILE A 39 -0.73 -6.77 1.63
C ILE A 39 0.23 -5.82 2.36
N ARG A 40 0.97 -6.31 3.37
CA ARG A 40 1.99 -5.51 4.07
C ARG A 40 3.08 -5.02 3.12
N PHE A 41 3.55 -5.89 2.22
CA PHE A 41 4.55 -5.54 1.21
C PHE A 41 4.04 -4.45 0.27
N CYS A 42 2.77 -4.55 -0.17
CA CYS A 42 2.16 -3.51 -1.01
C CYS A 42 2.08 -2.15 -0.30
N HIS A 43 1.75 -2.13 1.00
CA HIS A 43 1.78 -0.89 1.78
C HIS A 43 3.20 -0.33 1.93
N LEU A 44 4.20 -1.19 2.16
CA LEU A 44 5.61 -0.77 2.21
C LEU A 44 6.05 -0.12 0.90
N LEU A 45 5.69 -0.71 -0.25
CA LEU A 45 5.94 -0.10 -1.56
C LEU A 45 5.23 1.25 -1.70
N GLY A 46 3.98 1.35 -1.24
CA GLY A 46 3.24 2.62 -1.20
C GLY A 46 3.98 3.70 -0.41
N PHE A 47 4.47 3.37 0.80
CA PHE A 47 5.26 4.30 1.62
C PHE A 47 6.58 4.70 0.96
N LEU A 48 7.29 3.75 0.33
CA LEU A 48 8.50 4.06 -0.44
C LEU A 48 8.23 5.02 -1.59
N GLY A 49 7.11 4.84 -2.31
CA GLY A 49 6.67 5.77 -3.35
C GLY A 49 6.48 7.18 -2.82
N VAL A 50 5.88 7.34 -1.64
CA VAL A 50 5.71 8.66 -1.01
C VAL A 50 7.06 9.27 -0.57
N ILE A 51 7.97 8.47 -0.02
CA ILE A 51 9.31 8.95 0.36
C ILE A 51 10.05 9.49 -0.86
N LEU A 52 10.04 8.75 -1.98
CA LEU A 52 10.69 9.16 -3.22
C LEU A 52 10.03 10.40 -3.83
N MET A 53 8.70 10.48 -3.78
CA MET A 53 7.97 11.67 -4.22
C MET A 53 8.32 12.91 -3.38
N ARG A 54 8.49 12.75 -2.05
CA ARG A 54 8.97 13.82 -1.17
C ARG A 54 10.39 14.24 -1.52
N LEU A 55 11.30 13.28 -1.70
CA LEU A 55 12.68 13.57 -2.10
C LEU A 55 12.75 14.29 -3.45
N SER A 56 11.84 13.97 -4.37
CA SER A 56 11.76 14.65 -5.66
C SER A 56 11.25 16.09 -5.57
N ARG A 57 10.38 16.42 -4.61
CA ARG A 57 9.69 17.72 -4.52
C ARG A 57 10.21 18.62 -3.39
N GLY A 58 11.07 18.09 -2.51
CA GLY A 58 11.61 18.78 -1.33
C GLY A 58 10.61 18.96 -0.18
N HIS A 59 9.30 18.83 -0.42
CA HIS A 59 8.24 18.96 0.57
C HIS A 59 7.15 17.91 0.35
N PHE A 60 6.33 17.68 1.37
CA PHE A 60 5.10 16.90 1.22
C PHE A 60 3.99 17.82 0.71
N SER A 61 3.42 17.51 -0.45
CA SER A 61 2.17 18.15 -0.88
C SER A 61 1.00 17.58 -0.09
N GLU A 62 -0.12 18.30 -0.07
CA GLU A 62 -1.38 17.82 0.54
C GLU A 62 -1.77 16.44 0.02
N SER A 63 -1.59 16.20 -1.28
CA SER A 63 -1.80 14.88 -1.89
C SER A 63 -0.90 13.80 -1.32
N SER A 64 0.38 14.08 -1.04
CA SER A 64 1.28 13.13 -0.39
C SER A 64 0.79 12.78 1.01
N LEU A 65 0.34 13.78 1.78
CA LEU A 65 -0.19 13.57 3.13
C LEU A 65 -1.45 12.70 3.09
N LEU A 66 -2.38 12.96 2.15
CA LEU A 66 -3.57 12.13 1.95
C LEU A 66 -3.20 10.68 1.58
N VAL A 67 -2.19 10.48 0.73
CA VAL A 67 -1.71 9.13 0.39
C VAL A 67 -1.11 8.43 1.60
N ILE A 68 -0.29 9.11 2.42
CA ILE A 68 0.26 8.53 3.65
C ILE A 68 -0.85 8.18 4.63
N SER A 69 -1.77 9.10 4.90
CA SER A 69 -2.90 8.88 5.82
C SER A 69 -3.77 7.72 5.36
N SER A 70 -4.09 7.63 4.07
CA SER A 70 -4.88 6.52 3.53
C SER A 70 -4.12 5.18 3.62
N LEU A 71 -2.81 5.15 3.37
CA LEU A 71 -1.98 3.95 3.56
C LEU A 71 -1.94 3.51 5.03
N ILE A 72 -1.80 4.44 5.98
CA ILE A 72 -1.80 4.13 7.41
C ILE A 72 -3.15 3.57 7.84
N VAL A 73 -4.24 4.27 7.50
CA VAL A 73 -5.60 3.83 7.84
C VAL A 73 -5.92 2.47 7.23
N SER A 74 -5.55 2.25 5.96
CA SER A 74 -5.72 0.98 5.27
C SER A 74 -4.94 -0.16 5.96
N LEU A 75 -3.67 0.08 6.31
CA LEU A 75 -2.85 -0.91 6.99
C LEU A 75 -3.40 -1.26 8.38
N LEU A 76 -3.79 -0.25 9.17
CA LEU A 76 -4.36 -0.47 10.50
C LEU A 76 -5.71 -1.19 10.41
N SER A 77 -6.57 -0.81 9.46
CA SER A 77 -7.85 -1.46 9.23
C SER A 77 -7.66 -2.92 8.83
N PHE A 78 -6.63 -3.22 8.03
CA PHE A 78 -6.28 -4.58 7.66
C PHE A 78 -5.79 -5.42 8.85
N GLU A 79 -4.88 -4.88 9.67
CA GLU A 79 -4.38 -5.59 10.86
C GLU A 79 -5.50 -5.80 11.90
N MET A 80 -6.36 -4.80 12.10
CA MET A 80 -7.59 -4.92 12.90
C MET A 80 -8.50 -6.01 12.34
N SER A 81 -8.78 -5.99 11.05
CA SER A 81 -9.60 -7.02 10.40
C SER A 81 -9.03 -8.42 10.62
N ARG A 82 -7.72 -8.61 10.51
CA ARG A 82 -7.10 -9.92 10.81
C ARG A 82 -7.23 -10.33 12.27
N LYS A 83 -7.09 -9.38 13.20
CA LYS A 83 -7.15 -9.65 14.64
C LYS A 83 -8.56 -9.96 15.12
N TYR A 84 -9.57 -9.30 14.55
CA TYR A 84 -10.95 -9.32 15.04
C TYR A 84 -11.94 -10.07 14.13
N LEU A 85 -11.69 -10.17 12.82
CA LEU A 85 -12.52 -10.89 11.85
C LEU A 85 -11.78 -12.14 11.39
N LYS A 86 -11.92 -13.23 12.16
CA LYS A 86 -11.36 -14.56 11.81
C LYS A 86 -12.10 -15.24 10.66
N GLU A 87 -13.31 -14.82 10.35
CA GLU A 87 -14.15 -15.42 9.31
C GLU A 87 -14.57 -14.37 8.27
N PRO A 88 -14.57 -14.70 6.97
CA PRO A 88 -15.17 -13.84 5.97
C PRO A 88 -16.66 -13.68 6.30
N PRO A 89 -17.29 -12.51 6.02
CA PRO A 89 -18.74 -12.38 6.18
C PRO A 89 -19.41 -13.46 5.34
N THR A 90 -20.11 -14.38 6.01
CA THR A 90 -20.89 -15.44 5.36
C THR A 90 -21.91 -14.75 4.47
N ARG A 91 -21.75 -14.86 3.14
CA ARG A 91 -22.80 -14.45 2.20
C ARG A 91 -23.99 -15.40 2.45
N ARG A 92 -24.95 -14.95 3.26
CA ARG A 92 -26.30 -15.53 3.26
C ARG A 92 -27.04 -15.05 2.02
#